data_AF-K1SNA4-F1
#
_entry.id   AF-K1SNA4-F1
#
_cell.length_a   1.000
_cell.length_b   1.000
_cell.length_c   1.000
_cell.angle_alpha   90.00
_cell.angle_beta   90.00
_cell.angle_gamma   90.00
#
_symmetry.space_group_name_H-M   'P 1'
#
loop_
_entity.id
_entity.type
_entity.pdbx_description
1 polymer ?
#
loop_
_entity_poly.entity_id
_entity_poly.type
_entity_poly.pdbx_seq_one_letter_code
_entity_poly.pdbx_strand_id
1 'polypeptide(L)' 'AIGRADAVLHMPDTVYVIELKYDKSAEEALRQIDDKGYLIPYSADGKRLVKVGINYDSQKRTIGDWKIEET' A
#
# COMPACT_ATOMS: atom_id res chain seq x y z
N ALA A 1 5.05 -5.55 -17.70
CA ALA A 1 5.99 -5.30 -16.59
C ALA A 1 5.22 -5.40 -15.28
N ILE A 2 5.64 -6.28 -14.37
CA ILE A 2 5.12 -6.30 -12.99
C ILE A 2 5.68 -5.02 -12.35
N GLY A 3 4.82 -4.09 -11.95
CA GLY A 3 5.24 -2.81 -11.39
C GLY A 3 6.01 -2.99 -10.08
N ARG A 4 6.59 -1.91 -9.55
CA ARG A 4 7.20 -1.90 -8.21
C ARG A 4 6.26 -1.16 -7.25
N ALA A 5 6.07 -1.68 -6.04
CA ALA A 5 5.43 -0.91 -4.97
C ALA A 5 6.27 0.33 -4.61
N ASP A 6 5.64 1.38 -4.09
CA ASP A 6 6.37 2.55 -3.62
C ASP A 6 7.23 2.24 -2.40
N ALA A 7 6.69 1.53 -1.41
CA ALA A 7 7.43 1.06 -0.25
C ALA A 7 6.91 -0.28 0.28
N VAL A 8 7.83 -1.08 0.83
CA VAL A 8 7.53 -2.32 1.55
C VAL A 8 8.26 -2.29 2.88
N LEU A 9 7.54 -2.50 3.99
CA LEU A 9 8.10 -2.57 5.33
C LEU A 9 7.98 -4.01 5.86
N HIS A 10 9.12 -4.58 6.22
CA HIS A 10 9.20 -5.90 6.84
C HIS A 10 9.34 -5.78 8.35
N MET A 11 8.36 -6.30 9.07
CA MET A 11 8.39 -6.49 10.52
C MET A 11 8.60 -7.97 10.84
N PRO A 12 8.87 -8.34 12.11
CA PRO A 12 9.06 -9.74 12.50
C PRO A 12 7.91 -10.65 12.06
N ASP A 13 6.66 -10.21 12.25
CA ASP A 13 5.43 -11.00 12.02
C ASP A 13 4.50 -10.42 10.93
N THR A 14 4.84 -9.26 10.37
CA THR A 14 3.95 -8.50 9.49
C THR A 14 4.72 -7.91 8.31
N VAL A 15 4.12 -7.91 7.12
CA VAL A 15 4.60 -7.17 5.95
C VAL A 15 3.57 -6.11 5.58
N TYR A 16 4.03 -4.86 5.46
CA TYR A 16 3.21 -3.76 4.98
C TYR A 16 3.63 -3.41 3.55
N VAL A 17 2.66 -3.36 2.64
CA VAL A 17 2.84 -2.79 1.30
C VAL A 17 2.16 -1.43 1.28
N ILE A 18 2.93 -0.40 0.94
CA ILE A 18 2.49 0.99 0.99
C ILE A 18 2.54 1.55 -0.42
N GLU A 19 1.44 2.16 -0.84
CA GLU A 19 1.33 2.84 -2.12
C GLU A 19 0.85 4.28 -1.89
N LEU A 20 1.50 5.21 -2.57
CA LEU A 20 1.18 6.63 -2.49
C LEU A 20 0.54 7.09 -3.79
N LYS A 21 -0.37 8.06 -3.67
CA LYS A 21 -0.92 8.79 -4.80
C LYS A 21 -0.86 10.28 -4.51
N TYR A 22 -0.70 11.06 -5.58
CA TYR A 22 -0.72 12.51 -5.54
C TYR A 22 -2.07 13.01 -6.05
N ASP A 23 -2.80 13.79 -5.25
CA ASP A 23 -4.12 14.34 -5.55
C ASP A 23 -5.15 13.31 -6.07
N LYS A 24 -5.17 12.13 -5.44
CA LYS A 24 -6.12 11.04 -5.73
C LYS A 24 -6.70 10.52 -4.41
N SER A 25 -7.17 9.28 -4.32
CA SER A 25 -7.70 8.73 -3.07
C SER A 25 -6.85 7.57 -2.54
N ALA A 26 -6.91 7.34 -1.23
CA ALA A 26 -6.28 6.17 -0.62
C ALA A 26 -6.85 4.84 -1.18
N GLU A 27 -8.11 4.79 -1.61
CA GLU A 27 -8.68 3.61 -2.25
C GLU A 27 -8.07 3.32 -3.62
N GLU A 28 -7.74 4.35 -4.41
CA GLU A 28 -7.03 4.12 -5.67
C GLU A 28 -5.64 3.51 -5.43
N ALA A 29 -4.97 3.93 -4.35
CA ALA A 29 -3.70 3.34 -3.94
C ALA A 29 -3.86 1.86 -3.54
N LEU A 30 -4.87 1.55 -2.72
CA LEU A 30 -5.18 0.16 -2.33
C LEU A 30 -5.55 -0.71 -3.53
N ARG A 31 -6.37 -0.22 -4.48
CA ARG A 31 -6.68 -0.94 -5.72
C ARG A 31 -5.45 -1.24 -6.54
N GLN A 32 -4.49 -0.30 -6.63
CA GLN A 32 -3.24 -0.58 -7.33
C GLN A 32 -2.43 -1.70 -6.66
N ILE A 33 -2.41 -1.77 -5.32
CA ILE A 33 -1.77 -2.86 -4.59
C ILE A 33 -2.40 -4.21 -4.98
N ASP A 34 -3.73 -4.28 -5.03
CA ASP A 34 -4.48 -5.48 -5.40
C ASP A 34 -4.26 -5.85 -6.89
N ASP A 35 -4.43 -4.90 -7.81
CA ASP A 35 -4.31 -5.10 -9.27
C ASP A 35 -2.90 -5.56 -9.68
N LYS A 36 -1.88 -5.13 -8.95
CA LYS A 36 -0.49 -5.52 -9.20
C LYS A 36 -0.08 -6.77 -8.44
N GLY A 37 -0.91 -7.25 -7.50
CA GLY A 37 -0.63 -8.44 -6.71
C GLY A 37 0.62 -8.30 -5.84
N TYR A 38 0.90 -7.12 -5.30
CA TYR A 38 2.14 -6.88 -4.54
C TYR A 38 2.26 -7.70 -3.26
N LEU A 39 1.16 -8.25 -2.76
CA LEU A 39 1.14 -9.12 -1.58
C LEU A 39 1.45 -10.59 -1.92
N ILE A 40 1.32 -11.02 -3.18
CA ILE A 40 1.48 -12.41 -3.61
C ILE A 40 2.83 -13.00 -3.16
N PRO A 41 3.98 -12.32 -3.35
CA PRO A 41 5.28 -12.85 -2.95
C PRO A 41 5.43 -13.14 -1.45
N TYR A 42 4.62 -12.52 -0.59
CA TYR A 42 4.73 -12.63 0.86
C TYR A 42 3.69 -13.59 1.48
N SER A 43 2.75 -14.09 0.68
CA SER A 43 1.66 -14.96 1.14
C SER A 43 2.11 -16.31 1.70
N ALA A 44 3.29 -16.79 1.30
CA ALA A 44 3.84 -18.07 1.77
C ALA A 44 4.56 -17.97 3.13
N ASP A 45 4.88 -16.77 3.60
CA ASP A 45 5.77 -16.56 4.75
C ASP A 45 5.04 -16.67 6.11
N GLY A 46 3.73 -16.88 6.11
CA GLY A 46 2.90 -16.95 7.32
C GLY A 46 2.80 -15.63 8.10
N LYS A 47 3.34 -14.54 7.53
CA LYS A 47 3.26 -13.20 8.09
C LYS A 47 1.89 -12.58 7.80
N ARG A 48 1.44 -11.70 8.69
CA ARG A 48 0.29 -10.83 8.45
C ARG A 48 0.60 -9.92 7.28
N LEU A 49 -0.32 -9.78 6.34
CA LEU A 49 -0.16 -8.91 5.18
C LEU A 49 -1.10 -7.72 5.27
N VAL A 50 -0.52 -6.53 5.24
CA VAL A 50 -1.25 -5.28 5.42
C VAL A 50 -1.01 -4.36 4.23
N LYS A 51 -2.10 -3.86 3.64
CA LYS A 51 -2.09 -2.86 2.57
C LYS A 51 -2.28 -1.49 3.18
N VAL A 52 -1.49 -0.51 2.73
CA VAL A 52 -1.62 0.89 3.14
C VAL A 52 -1.70 1.77 1.89
N GLY A 53 -2.85 2.41 1.71
CA GLY A 53 -3.05 3.41 0.66
C GLY A 53 -2.97 4.81 1.25
N ILE A 54 -2.19 5.69 0.62
CA ILE A 54 -1.98 7.07 1.07
C ILE A 54 -2.24 8.03 -0.08
N ASN A 55 -2.98 9.10 0.21
CA ASN A 55 -3.09 10.25 -0.67
C ASN A 55 -2.31 11.44 -0.12
N TYR A 56 -1.44 12.02 -0.95
CA TYR A 56 -0.83 13.31 -0.73
C TYR A 56 -1.69 14.41 -1.35
N ASP A 57 -2.16 15.34 -0.51
CA ASP A 57 -3.00 16.47 -0.89
C ASP A 57 -2.11 17.70 -1.13
N SER A 58 -2.08 18.17 -2.37
CA SER A 58 -1.23 19.29 -2.78
C SER A 58 -1.66 20.63 -2.20
N GLN A 59 -2.94 20.81 -1.89
CA GLN A 59 -3.46 22.03 -1.27
C GLN A 59 -3.05 22.12 0.19
N LYS A 60 -3.16 21.00 0.92
CA LYS A 60 -2.72 20.92 2.32
C LYS A 60 -1.21 20.73 2.46
N ARG A 61 -0.53 20.34 1.36
CA ARG A 61 0.91 20.02 1.32
C ARG A 61 1.31 18.95 2.33
N THR A 62 0.43 17.97 2.52
CA THR A 62 0.60 16.86 3.48
C THR A 62 -0.32 15.71 3.08
N ILE A 63 -0.38 14.65 3.89
CA ILE A 63 -1.32 13.54 3.70
C ILE A 63 -2.75 14.07 3.83
N GLY A 64 -3.56 13.87 2.79
CA GLY A 64 -4.98 14.22 2.78
C GLY A 64 -5.84 13.16 3.46
N ASP A 65 -5.60 11.90 3.11
CA ASP A 65 -6.26 10.72 3.65
C ASP A 65 -5.38 9.47 3.51
N TRP A 66 -5.65 8.47 4.33
CA TRP A 66 -5.01 7.17 4.26
C TRP A 66 -5.98 6.06 4.67
N LYS A 67 -5.73 4.85 4.18
CA LYS A 67 -6.48 3.65 4.51
C LYS A 67 -5.56 2.46 4.73
N ILE A 68 -5.99 1.59 5.64
CA ILE A 68 -5.28 0.36 5.99
C ILE A 68 -6.28 -0.79 5.83
N GLU A 69 -5.88 -1.83 5.11
CA GLU A 69 -6.65 -3.06 4.95
C GLU A 69 -5.77 -4.26 5.26
N GLU A 70 -6.29 -5.19 6.06
CA GLU A 70 -5.66 -6.48 6.36
C GLU A 70 -6.32 -7.57 5.52
N THR A 71 -5.51 -8.55 5.07
CA THR A 71 -5.94 -9.64 4.17
C THR A 71 -6.09 -10.94 4.91
#